data_AF-P94457-F1
#
_entry.id   AF-P94457-F1
#
_cell.length_a   1.000
_cell.length_b   1.000
_cell.length_c   1.000
_cell.angle_alpha   90.00
_cell.angle_beta   90.00
_cell.angle_gamma   90.00
#
_symmetry.space_group_name_H-M   'P 1'
#
loop_
_entity.id
_entity.type
_entity.pdbx_description
1 polymer ?
#
loop_
_entity_poly.entity_id
_entity_poly.type
_entity_poly.pdbx_seq_one_letter_code
_entity_poly.pdbx_strand_id
1 'polypeptide(L)'
;LQVQDAQIAVQMIEVDAMQAASPETFSTDDIYRLEMKTTEKLLRYAKKVQGSLKSAGPGRYVIFTTRGALKEITDGYKTVPSAEETELLYSEVIACGIGIGRTAYEAEIQAGKAFLHAKQSGRGAWMVVFDDGTISGPLGKSVHLRYSLGGGELRQLAERTGLSARRSAN
;
A
#
# COMPACT_ATOMS: atom_id res chain seq x y z
N LEU A 1 -0.63 -3.79 -25.21
CA LEU A 1 0.22 -3.63 -24.01
C LEU A 1 1.33 -2.66 -24.33
N GLN A 2 1.35 -1.48 -23.69
CA GLN A 2 2.49 -0.58 -23.80
C GLN A 2 3.65 -1.20 -22.99
N VAL A 3 4.91 -1.04 -23.42
CA VAL A 3 6.08 -1.61 -22.72
C VAL A 3 6.12 -1.20 -21.24
N GLN A 4 5.65 0.00 -20.91
CA GLN A 4 5.57 0.49 -19.53
C GLN A 4 4.58 -0.28 -18.65
N ASP A 5 3.51 -0.86 -19.23
CA ASP A 5 2.49 -1.57 -18.45
C ASP A 5 3.06 -2.84 -17.77
N ALA A 6 4.15 -3.39 -18.32
CA ALA A 6 4.83 -4.57 -17.78
C ALA A 6 5.84 -4.24 -16.65
N GLN A 7 6.07 -2.96 -16.34
CA GLN A 7 6.94 -2.58 -15.21
C GLN A 7 6.40 -3.15 -13.89
N ILE A 8 7.30 -3.39 -12.94
CA ILE A 8 6.92 -3.96 -11.65
C ILE A 8 6.28 -2.87 -10.81
N ALA A 9 5.16 -3.22 -10.19
CA ALA A 9 4.49 -2.38 -9.21
C ALA A 9 4.33 -3.14 -7.90
N VAL A 10 4.54 -2.45 -6.78
CA VAL A 10 4.39 -2.99 -5.44
C VAL A 10 3.41 -2.12 -4.67
N GLN A 11 2.46 -2.73 -3.99
CA GLN A 11 1.60 -2.06 -3.02
C GLN A 11 1.99 -2.49 -1.61
N MET A 12 2.36 -1.56 -0.75
CA MET A 12 2.45 -1.78 0.70
C MET A 12 1.16 -1.28 1.35
N ILE A 13 0.47 -2.15 2.07
CA ILE A 13 -0.84 -1.86 2.66
C ILE A 13 -0.78 -2.15 4.15
N GLU A 14 -1.22 -1.19 4.95
CA GLU A 14 -1.50 -1.37 6.37
C GLU A 14 -3.00 -1.32 6.61
N VAL A 15 -3.48 -2.31 7.34
CA VAL A 15 -4.90 -2.51 7.64
C VAL A 15 -5.07 -2.71 9.14
N ASP A 16 -6.20 -2.24 9.63
CA ASP A 16 -6.63 -2.34 11.01
C ASP A 16 -7.87 -3.23 11.05
N ALA A 17 -7.63 -4.53 11.14
CA ALA A 17 -8.68 -5.54 11.11
C ALA A 17 -9.66 -5.42 12.29
N MET A 18 -9.25 -4.75 13.38
CA MET A 18 -10.09 -4.51 14.54
C MET A 18 -11.13 -3.41 14.30
N GLN A 19 -10.91 -2.51 13.34
CA GLN A 19 -11.88 -1.48 13.02
C GLN A 19 -13.22 -2.06 12.50
N ALA A 20 -13.19 -3.26 11.92
CA ALA A 20 -14.39 -3.95 11.48
C ALA A 20 -15.14 -4.69 12.60
N ALA A 21 -14.64 -4.69 13.84
CA ALA A 21 -15.16 -5.49 14.93
C ALA A 21 -15.86 -4.66 16.02
N SER A 22 -16.87 -5.24 16.67
CA SER A 22 -17.60 -4.64 17.79
C SER A 22 -16.78 -4.65 19.07
N PRO A 23 -16.93 -3.67 20.00
CA PRO A 23 -16.01 -3.43 21.12
C PRO A 23 -15.95 -4.50 22.22
N GLU A 24 -16.58 -5.67 22.06
CA GLU A 24 -16.78 -6.62 23.16
C GLU A 24 -15.87 -7.84 23.01
N THR A 25 -14.88 -7.91 23.90
CA THR A 25 -14.02 -9.07 24.20
C THR A 25 -13.22 -9.61 23.02
N PHE A 26 -12.01 -9.08 22.81
CA PHE A 26 -11.06 -9.60 21.81
C PHE A 26 -10.13 -10.62 22.46
N SER A 27 -10.44 -11.91 22.36
CA SER A 27 -9.44 -12.93 22.62
C SER A 27 -8.36 -12.88 21.53
N THR A 28 -7.18 -13.43 21.81
CA THR A 28 -6.12 -13.59 20.79
C THR A 28 -6.63 -14.38 19.58
N ASP A 29 -7.52 -15.35 19.78
CA ASP A 29 -8.13 -16.14 18.71
C ASP A 29 -9.02 -15.29 17.79
N ASP A 30 -9.71 -14.29 18.34
CA ASP A 30 -10.57 -13.40 17.55
C ASP A 30 -9.74 -12.44 16.69
N ILE A 31 -8.62 -11.96 17.21
CA ILE A 31 -7.64 -11.17 16.45
C ILE A 31 -7.11 -12.00 15.28
N TYR A 32 -6.69 -13.25 15.52
CA TYR A 32 -6.23 -14.13 14.45
C TYR A 32 -7.33 -14.39 13.40
N ARG A 33 -8.58 -14.61 13.83
CA ARG A 33 -9.71 -14.76 12.89
C ARG A 33 -9.91 -13.52 12.03
N LEU A 34 -9.77 -12.32 12.59
CA LEU A 34 -9.87 -11.06 11.84
C LEU A 34 -8.71 -10.91 10.83
N GLU A 35 -7.47 -11.24 11.22
CA GLU A 35 -6.33 -11.22 10.30
C GLU A 35 -6.48 -12.23 9.15
N MET A 36 -7.04 -13.42 9.42
CA MET A 36 -7.35 -14.41 8.37
C MET A 36 -8.36 -13.87 7.37
N LYS A 37 -9.48 -13.28 7.84
CA LYS A 37 -10.49 -12.66 6.97
C LYS A 37 -9.90 -11.54 6.12
N THR A 38 -9.06 -10.71 6.73
CA THR A 38 -8.37 -9.61 6.04
C THR A 38 -7.43 -10.14 4.95
N THR A 39 -6.65 -11.17 5.28
CA THR A 39 -5.75 -11.85 4.32
C THR A 39 -6.53 -12.46 3.16
N GLU A 40 -7.70 -13.05 3.42
CA GLU A 40 -8.56 -13.63 2.39
C GLU A 40 -9.09 -12.56 1.40
N LYS A 41 -9.57 -11.43 1.93
CA LYS A 41 -9.98 -10.27 1.10
C LYS A 41 -8.80 -9.76 0.25
N LEU A 42 -7.61 -9.60 0.85
CA LEU A 42 -6.41 -9.16 0.15
C LEU A 42 -5.94 -10.16 -0.91
N LEU A 43 -6.09 -11.47 -0.69
CA LEU A 43 -5.81 -12.49 -1.71
C LEU A 43 -6.75 -12.36 -2.92
N ARG A 44 -8.04 -12.06 -2.70
CA ARG A 44 -8.98 -11.80 -3.79
C ARG A 44 -8.63 -10.53 -4.56
N TYR A 45 -8.34 -9.44 -3.84
CA TYR A 45 -7.88 -8.19 -4.45
C TYR A 45 -6.59 -8.40 -5.26
N ALA A 46 -5.60 -9.10 -4.70
CA ALA A 46 -4.35 -9.43 -5.41
C ALA A 46 -4.62 -10.18 -6.71
N LYS A 47 -5.57 -11.13 -6.72
CA LYS A 47 -5.98 -11.83 -7.96
C LYS A 47 -6.57 -10.87 -9.01
N LYS A 48 -7.40 -9.91 -8.61
CA LYS A 48 -7.99 -8.91 -9.54
C LYS A 48 -6.91 -8.07 -10.22
N VAL A 49 -5.86 -7.71 -9.50
CA VAL A 49 -4.70 -7.00 -10.06
C VAL A 49 -3.63 -7.94 -10.63
N GLN A 50 -3.94 -9.21 -10.89
CA GLN A 50 -2.98 -10.20 -11.43
C GLN A 50 -1.66 -10.28 -10.62
N GLY A 51 -1.75 -10.07 -9.31
CA GLY A 51 -0.64 -9.96 -8.41
C GLY A 51 -0.51 -11.14 -7.44
N SER A 52 0.53 -11.07 -6.60
CA SER A 52 0.77 -12.01 -5.51
C SER A 52 0.90 -11.28 -4.18
N LEU A 53 0.31 -11.86 -3.12
CA LEU A 53 0.31 -11.31 -1.77
C LEU A 53 1.44 -11.89 -0.92
N LYS A 54 2.08 -11.05 -0.11
CA LYS A 54 3.01 -11.42 0.96
C LYS A 54 2.63 -10.70 2.25
N SER A 55 2.81 -11.36 3.38
CA SER A 55 2.76 -10.68 4.69
C SER A 55 4.11 -10.02 4.97
N ALA A 56 4.11 -8.80 5.48
CA ALA A 56 5.29 -8.06 5.92
C ALA A 56 5.32 -7.83 7.44
N GLY A 57 4.29 -8.30 8.16
CA GLY A 57 4.14 -8.20 9.61
C GLY A 57 2.68 -8.10 10.02
N PRO A 58 2.40 -7.98 11.32
CA PRO A 58 1.03 -7.81 11.82
C PRO A 58 0.35 -6.62 11.15
N GLY A 59 -0.84 -6.83 10.59
CA GLY A 59 -1.61 -5.84 9.85
C GLY A 59 -0.93 -5.24 8.60
N ARG A 60 0.22 -5.77 8.15
CA ARG A 60 0.99 -5.22 7.02
C ARG A 60 1.20 -6.25 5.92
N TYR A 61 0.88 -5.83 4.70
CA TYR A 61 0.82 -6.68 3.53
C TYR A 61 1.50 -6.02 2.34
N VAL A 62 2.04 -6.85 1.45
CA VAL A 62 2.72 -6.43 0.23
C VAL A 62 2.12 -7.17 -0.95
N ILE A 63 1.69 -6.45 -1.98
CA ILE A 63 1.18 -7.03 -3.22
C ILE A 63 2.14 -6.68 -4.35
N PHE A 64 2.70 -7.70 -4.99
CA PHE A 64 3.50 -7.56 -6.20
C PHE A 64 2.62 -7.74 -7.42
N THR A 65 2.67 -6.80 -8.36
CA THR A 65 1.86 -6.77 -9.58
C THR A 65 2.62 -5.96 -10.66
N THR A 66 1.91 -5.51 -11.69
CA THR A 66 2.43 -4.70 -12.78
C THR A 66 1.85 -3.28 -12.75
N ARG A 67 2.57 -2.34 -13.37
CA ARG A 67 2.15 -0.95 -13.54
C ARG A 67 0.79 -0.89 -14.25
N GLY A 68 0.61 -1.67 -15.30
CA GLY A 68 -0.62 -1.70 -16.10
C GLY A 68 -1.84 -2.07 -15.28
N ALA A 69 -1.75 -3.14 -14.49
CA ALA A 69 -2.85 -3.61 -13.65
C ALA A 69 -3.29 -2.55 -12.62
N LEU A 70 -2.32 -1.89 -11.96
CA LEU A 70 -2.65 -0.82 -11.03
C LEU A 70 -3.14 0.45 -11.72
N LYS A 71 -2.57 0.79 -12.88
CA LYS A 71 -3.02 1.95 -13.67
C LYS A 71 -4.47 1.79 -14.08
N GLU A 72 -4.88 0.60 -14.50
CA GLU A 72 -6.28 0.30 -14.87
C GLU A 72 -7.22 0.49 -13.67
N ILE A 73 -6.95 -0.18 -12.55
CA ILE A 73 -7.84 -0.21 -11.39
C ILE A 73 -7.86 1.11 -10.58
N THR A 74 -6.99 2.07 -10.92
CA THR A 74 -6.90 3.39 -10.24
C THR A 74 -7.23 4.57 -11.15
N ASP A 75 -7.81 4.32 -12.34
CA ASP A 75 -8.00 5.33 -13.41
C ASP A 75 -6.73 6.19 -13.64
N GLY A 76 -5.61 5.50 -13.88
CA GLY A 76 -4.32 6.14 -14.07
C GLY A 76 -3.80 6.84 -12.82
N TYR A 77 -3.99 6.24 -11.65
CA TYR A 77 -3.59 6.77 -10.35
C TYR A 77 -4.29 8.08 -9.98
N LYS A 78 -5.55 8.25 -10.40
CA LYS A 78 -6.40 9.39 -9.98
C LYS A 78 -7.31 9.01 -8.83
N THR A 79 -7.80 7.78 -8.82
CA THR A 79 -8.73 7.26 -7.81
C THR A 79 -8.11 6.11 -7.05
N VAL A 80 -8.65 5.84 -5.87
CA VAL A 80 -8.47 4.55 -5.21
C VAL A 80 -9.32 3.50 -5.94
N PRO A 81 -8.96 2.20 -5.87
CA PRO A 81 -9.83 1.14 -6.36
C PRO A 81 -11.18 1.18 -5.63
N SER A 82 -12.25 0.86 -6.33
CA SER A 82 -13.62 0.88 -5.80
C SER A 82 -13.80 -0.09 -4.63
N ALA A 83 -14.89 0.11 -3.88
CA ALA A 83 -15.23 -0.76 -2.76
C ALA A 83 -15.47 -2.21 -3.19
N GLU A 84 -16.03 -2.43 -4.39
CA GLU A 84 -16.22 -3.76 -4.98
C GLU A 84 -14.89 -4.40 -5.35
N GLU A 85 -13.98 -3.64 -5.97
CA GLU A 85 -12.63 -4.10 -6.30
C GLU A 85 -11.84 -4.49 -5.03
N THR A 86 -11.97 -3.69 -3.97
CA THR A 86 -11.29 -3.89 -2.68
C THR A 86 -12.03 -4.80 -1.70
N GLU A 87 -13.17 -5.41 -2.07
CA GLU A 87 -13.95 -6.28 -1.17
C GLU A 87 -14.30 -5.60 0.17
N LEU A 88 -14.67 -4.32 0.11
CA LEU A 88 -14.97 -3.46 1.26
C LEU A 88 -13.80 -3.25 2.24
N LEU A 89 -12.56 -3.62 1.86
CA LEU A 89 -11.36 -3.38 2.69
C LEU A 89 -11.14 -1.90 2.98
N TYR A 90 -11.72 -0.99 2.20
CA TYR A 90 -11.44 0.44 2.29
C TYR A 90 -11.66 1.03 3.70
N SER A 91 -12.65 0.55 4.45
CA SER A 91 -12.87 1.00 5.84
C SER A 91 -11.78 0.54 6.81
N GLU A 92 -11.05 -0.52 6.47
CA GLU A 92 -10.00 -1.12 7.31
C GLU A 92 -8.60 -0.58 6.95
N VAL A 93 -8.42 0.02 5.77
CA VAL A 93 -7.12 0.52 5.31
C VAL A 93 -6.68 1.73 6.13
N ILE A 94 -5.50 1.62 6.74
CA ILE A 94 -4.83 2.74 7.40
C ILE A 94 -4.07 3.57 6.37
N ALA A 95 -3.28 2.92 5.51
CA ALA A 95 -2.46 3.57 4.50
C ALA A 95 -2.09 2.58 3.39
N CYS A 96 -1.96 3.08 2.16
CA CYS A 96 -1.44 2.32 1.03
C CYS A 96 -0.38 3.13 0.28
N GLY A 97 0.78 2.51 0.04
CA GLY A 97 1.84 3.05 -0.81
C GLY A 97 2.02 2.19 -2.05
N ILE A 98 1.94 2.82 -3.23
CA ILE A 98 2.22 2.19 -4.51
C ILE A 98 3.61 2.63 -4.97
N GLY A 99 4.48 1.68 -5.32
CA GLY A 99 5.78 1.96 -5.91
C GLY A 99 5.89 1.34 -7.29
N ILE A 100 6.34 2.13 -8.27
CA ILE A 100 6.64 1.65 -9.62
C ILE A 100 8.16 1.60 -9.78
N GLY A 101 8.66 0.50 -10.36
CA GLY A 101 10.09 0.33 -10.60
C GLY A 101 10.38 -0.60 -11.77
N ARG A 102 11.62 -0.53 -12.25
CA ARG A 102 12.14 -1.43 -13.29
C ARG A 102 12.52 -2.80 -12.73
N THR A 103 12.76 -2.86 -11.42
CA THR A 103 13.03 -4.10 -10.68
C THR A 103 12.09 -4.21 -9.48
N ALA A 104 11.93 -5.42 -8.95
CA ALA A 104 11.12 -5.64 -7.74
C ALA A 104 11.68 -4.86 -6.54
N TYR A 105 13.00 -4.83 -6.40
CA TYR A 105 13.68 -4.10 -5.34
C TYR A 105 13.43 -2.59 -5.41
N GLU A 106 13.53 -2.01 -6.61
CA GLU A 106 13.22 -0.59 -6.82
C GLU A 106 11.75 -0.29 -6.51
N ALA A 107 10.83 -1.08 -7.05
CA ALA A 107 9.40 -0.90 -6.82
C ALA A 107 9.05 -0.98 -5.33
N GLU A 108 9.67 -1.89 -4.59
CA GLU A 108 9.46 -2.03 -3.15
C GLU A 108 10.01 -0.83 -2.36
N ILE A 109 11.19 -0.30 -2.71
CA ILE A 109 11.71 0.95 -2.15
C ILE A 109 10.72 2.09 -2.39
N GLN A 110 10.24 2.27 -3.63
CA GLN A 110 9.30 3.34 -3.96
C GLN A 110 7.97 3.16 -3.23
N ALA A 111 7.49 1.92 -3.07
CA ALA A 111 6.27 1.61 -2.33
C ALA A 111 6.41 1.99 -0.85
N GLY A 112 7.59 1.75 -0.26
CA GLY A 112 7.92 2.21 1.08
C GLY A 112 7.86 3.74 1.20
N LYS A 113 8.44 4.48 0.26
CA LYS A 113 8.35 5.96 0.25
C LYS A 113 6.89 6.43 0.14
N ALA A 114 6.14 5.86 -0.79
CA ALA A 114 4.72 6.18 -0.98
C ALA A 114 3.93 5.91 0.31
N PHE A 115 4.15 4.75 0.93
CA PHE A 115 3.44 4.31 2.13
C PHE A 115 3.69 5.24 3.31
N LEU A 116 4.93 5.70 3.46
CA LEU A 116 5.29 6.70 4.45
C LEU A 116 4.52 8.03 4.28
N HIS A 117 4.41 8.52 3.04
CA HIS A 117 3.60 9.72 2.75
C HIS A 117 2.10 9.47 2.98
N ALA A 118 1.62 8.26 2.70
CA ALA A 118 0.23 7.89 2.96
C ALA A 118 -0.08 7.97 4.46
N LYS A 119 0.81 7.48 5.34
CA LYS A 119 0.65 7.57 6.80
C LYS A 119 0.52 9.01 7.30
N GLN A 120 1.13 9.98 6.64
CA GLN A 120 1.03 11.40 6.99
C GLN A 120 -0.21 12.09 6.40
N SER A 121 -0.80 11.52 5.35
CA SER A 121 -1.91 12.12 4.61
C SER A 121 -3.30 11.81 5.18
N GLY A 122 -3.32 11.10 6.32
CA GLY A 122 -4.52 10.68 7.03
C GLY A 122 -4.90 9.23 6.77
N ARG A 123 -5.79 8.71 7.61
CA ARG A 123 -6.27 7.32 7.53
C ARG A 123 -6.94 7.05 6.18
N GLY A 124 -6.65 5.90 5.60
CA GLY A 124 -7.17 5.47 4.30
C GLY A 124 -6.50 6.15 3.11
N ALA A 125 -5.41 6.92 3.30
CA ALA A 125 -4.73 7.57 2.18
C ALA A 125 -3.96 6.57 1.31
N TRP A 126 -3.96 6.84 0.00
CA TRP A 126 -3.20 6.11 -1.00
C TRP A 126 -2.24 7.07 -1.69
N MET A 127 -0.97 6.71 -1.77
CA MET A 127 0.05 7.48 -2.47
C MET A 127 0.75 6.60 -3.50
N VAL A 128 1.28 7.19 -4.56
CA VAL A 128 2.12 6.51 -5.54
C VAL A 128 3.45 7.22 -5.70
N VAL A 129 4.54 6.46 -5.84
CA VAL A 129 5.86 6.95 -6.25
C VAL A 129 6.26 6.22 -7.52
N PHE A 130 6.53 6.99 -8.57
CA PHE A 130 6.90 6.48 -9.89
C PHE A 130 8.40 6.17 -9.98
N ASP A 131 8.79 5.50 -11.06
CA ASP A 131 10.18 5.12 -11.34
C ASP A 131 11.10 6.32 -11.64
N ASP A 132 10.53 7.47 -11.99
CA ASP A 132 11.23 8.76 -12.08
C ASP A 132 11.34 9.51 -10.73
N GLY A 133 10.81 8.92 -9.65
CA GLY A 133 10.80 9.50 -8.30
C GLY A 133 9.68 10.52 -8.07
N THR A 134 8.82 10.79 -9.06
CA THR A 134 7.64 11.64 -8.88
C THR A 134 6.67 10.98 -7.90
N ILE A 135 6.16 11.76 -6.95
CA ILE A 135 5.12 11.32 -6.02
C ILE A 135 3.77 11.85 -6.50
N SER A 136 2.68 11.08 -6.34
CA SER A 136 1.31 11.56 -6.55
C SER A 136 0.38 11.03 -5.46
N GLY A 137 -0.60 11.85 -5.11
CA GLY A 137 -1.65 11.54 -4.14
C GLY A 137 -1.87 12.68 -3.13
N PRO A 138 -2.79 12.48 -2.17
CA PRO A 138 -3.58 11.26 -1.96
C PRO A 138 -4.54 10.97 -3.12
N LEU A 139 -4.63 9.72 -3.56
CA LEU A 139 -5.55 9.33 -4.64
C LEU A 139 -7.00 9.57 -4.21
N GLY A 140 -7.86 9.95 -5.16
CA GLY A 140 -9.28 10.24 -4.90
C GLY A 140 -9.54 11.59 -4.24
N LYS A 141 -8.51 12.41 -3.98
CA LYS A 141 -8.65 13.79 -3.50
C LYS A 141 -8.24 14.78 -4.60
N SER A 142 -8.90 15.93 -4.65
CA SER A 142 -8.67 16.98 -5.66
C SER A 142 -7.31 17.67 -5.57
N VAL A 143 -6.54 17.42 -4.50
CA VAL A 143 -5.18 17.95 -4.33
C VAL A 143 -4.17 16.87 -4.72
N HIS A 144 -3.72 16.91 -5.98
CA HIS A 144 -2.58 16.13 -6.44
C HIS A 144 -1.28 16.85 -6.07
N LEU A 145 -0.56 16.36 -5.07
CA LEU A 145 0.79 16.85 -4.78
C LEU A 145 1.76 16.09 -5.68
N ARG A 146 2.31 16.77 -6.70
CA ARG A 146 3.50 16.29 -7.45
C ARG A 146 4.72 17.05 -6.97
N TYR A 147 5.64 16.32 -6.35
CA TYR A 147 6.96 16.84 -6.00
C TYR A 147 8.00 15.73 -6.17
N SER A 148 9.26 16.11 -6.31
CA SER A 148 10.44 15.24 -6.22
C SER A 148 11.17 15.58 -4.93
N LEU A 149 11.43 14.60 -4.05
CA LEU A 149 12.09 14.83 -2.76
C LEU A 149 13.48 14.17 -2.67
N GLY A 150 14.37 14.85 -1.96
CA GLY A 150 15.72 14.38 -1.62
C GLY A 150 15.75 13.45 -0.39
N GLY A 151 16.83 12.68 -0.23
CA GLY A 151 16.92 11.57 0.72
C GLY A 151 16.87 11.90 2.23
N GLY A 152 17.04 13.17 2.63
CA GLY A 152 17.05 13.58 4.04
C GLY A 152 15.66 13.53 4.71
N GLU A 153 14.62 13.95 3.99
CA GLU A 153 13.25 13.98 4.50
C GLU A 153 12.67 12.56 4.68
N LEU A 154 13.07 11.64 3.80
CA LEU A 154 12.64 10.25 3.85
C LEU A 154 13.10 9.53 5.12
N ARG A 155 14.29 9.89 5.64
CA ARG A 155 14.85 9.28 6.85
C ARG A 155 14.08 9.69 8.11
N GLN A 156 13.82 11.00 8.28
CA GLN A 156 13.00 11.49 9.39
C GLN A 156 11.59 10.91 9.36
N LEU A 157 11.06 10.72 8.16
CA LEU A 157 9.76 10.12 7.95
C LEU A 157 9.71 8.63 8.35
N ALA A 158 10.72 7.84 7.98
CA ALA A 158 10.80 6.42 8.37
C ALA A 158 10.90 6.21 9.89
N GLU A 159 11.58 7.11 10.61
CA GLU A 159 11.70 7.07 12.07
C GLU A 159 10.35 7.31 12.76
N ARG A 160 9.52 8.21 12.23
CA ARG A 160 8.21 8.56 12.82
C ARG A 160 7.12 7.52 12.61
N THR A 161 7.24 6.69 11.56
CA THR A 161 6.24 5.66 11.23
C THR A 161 6.63 4.25 11.71
N GLY A 162 7.75 4.11 12.44
CA GLY A 162 8.24 2.81 12.90
C GLY A 162 8.81 1.91 11.79
N LEU A 163 9.18 2.48 10.63
CA LEU A 163 9.84 1.73 9.55
C LEU A 163 11.37 1.65 9.71
N SER A 164 11.95 2.35 10.69
CA SER A 164 13.40 2.36 10.95
C SER A 164 13.95 1.11 11.65
N ALA A 165 13.14 0.09 11.95
CA ALA A 165 13.58 -1.11 12.68
C ALA A 165 13.50 -2.40 11.84
N ARG A 166 14.52 -2.60 10.99
CA ARG A 166 15.12 -3.93 10.71
C ARG A 166 16.46 -3.75 10.00
N ARG A 167 17.45 -3.24 10.73
CA ARG A 167 18.83 -3.67 10.49
C ARG A 167 18.91 -5.08 11.08
N SER A 168 18.90 -6.10 10.24
CA SER A 168 19.40 -7.41 10.64
C SER A 168 20.86 -7.21 11.01
N ALA A 169 21.13 -7.18 12.31
CA ALA A 169 22.47 -7.32 12.84
C ALA A 169 22.81 -8.81 12.81
N ASN A 170 23.98 -9.10 12.23
CA ASN A 170 24.67 -10.39 12.11
C ASN A 170 24.05 -11.45 11.19
#